data_AF-A0AAV2KWI4-F1
#
_entry.id   AF-A0AAV2KWI4-F1
#
_cell.length_a   1.000
_cell.length_b   1.000
_cell.length_c   1.000
_cell.angle_alpha   90.00
_cell.angle_beta   90.00
_cell.angle_gamma   90.00
#
_symmetry.space_group_name_H-M   'P 1'
#
loop_
_entity.id
_entity.type
_entity.pdbx_description
1 polymer ?
#
loop_
_entity_poly.entity_id
_entity_poly.type
_entity_poly.pdbx_seq_one_letter_code
_entity_poly.pdbx_strand_id
1 'polypeptide(L)'
;MSSLGLSLVLALVLASTAVFVGAQTTCRGRCGEGYSRANSCQCDYGCLVYGECCKDYERLCTSEGTCKGRCGENFKRGRSCSCDSECVLYNQCCPDHVDHCNQTSEDAHQTHTLHTSEDTHQRRTLYTPEIHTPETHTLHTSEDTHQRYTLY
;
A
#
# COMPACT_ATOMS: atom_id res chain seq x y z
N MET A 1 -18.44 -54.60 -24.46
CA MET A 1 -18.78 -53.53 -23.49
C MET A 1 -20.06 -52.89 -24.00
N SER A 2 -21.18 -52.97 -23.27
CA SER A 2 -22.49 -52.46 -23.71
C SER A 2 -22.47 -50.93 -23.81
N SER A 3 -23.25 -50.33 -24.72
CA SER A 3 -23.28 -48.86 -24.88
C SER A 3 -23.70 -48.15 -23.57
N LEU A 4 -24.50 -48.83 -22.75
CA LEU A 4 -24.87 -48.40 -21.40
C LEU A 4 -23.66 -48.30 -20.46
N GLY A 5 -22.68 -49.20 -20.56
CA GLY A 5 -21.45 -49.16 -19.77
C GLY A 5 -20.52 -48.03 -20.21
N LEU A 6 -20.45 -47.73 -21.51
CA LEU A 6 -19.65 -46.62 -22.03
C LEU A 6 -20.22 -45.26 -21.57
N SER A 7 -21.55 -45.11 -21.61
CA SER A 7 -22.23 -43.89 -21.14
C SER A 7 -22.08 -43.67 -19.64
N LEU A 8 -22.11 -44.72 -18.83
CA LEU A 8 -21.91 -44.62 -17.38
C LEU A 8 -20.49 -44.17 -17.04
N VAL A 9 -19.48 -44.72 -17.73
CA VAL A 9 -18.08 -44.30 -17.55
C VAL A 9 -17.89 -42.86 -17.98
N LEU A 10 -18.48 -42.44 -19.10
CA LEU A 10 -18.42 -41.04 -19.54
C LEU A 10 -19.05 -40.09 -18.52
N ALA A 11 -20.21 -40.44 -17.97
CA ALA A 11 -20.90 -39.64 -16.96
C ALA A 11 -20.08 -39.52 -15.66
N LEU A 12 -19.40 -40.58 -15.23
CA LEU A 12 -18.52 -40.56 -14.05
C LEU A 12 -17.24 -39.73 -14.27
N VAL A 13 -16.68 -39.74 -15.47
CA VAL A 13 -15.53 -38.90 -15.85
C VAL A 13 -15.94 -37.42 -15.93
N LEU A 14 -17.10 -37.12 -16.48
CA LEU A 14 -17.64 -35.75 -16.53
C LEU A 14 -18.03 -35.23 -15.14
N ALA A 15 -18.57 -36.08 -14.27
CA ALA A 15 -18.88 -35.71 -12.88
C ALA A 15 -17.62 -35.47 -12.03
N SER A 16 -16.59 -36.31 -12.17
CA SER A 16 -15.33 -36.14 -11.44
C SER A 16 -14.55 -34.89 -11.88
N THR A 17 -14.57 -34.56 -13.17
CA THR A 17 -13.98 -33.30 -13.66
C THR A 17 -14.72 -32.06 -13.17
N ALA A 18 -16.05 -32.09 -13.04
CA ALA A 18 -16.82 -30.95 -12.56
C ALA A 18 -16.58 -30.63 -11.06
N VAL A 19 -16.35 -31.64 -10.23
CA VAL A 19 -16.08 -31.47 -8.77
C VAL A 19 -14.74 -30.79 -8.50
N PHE A 20 -13.74 -30.95 -9.39
CA PHE A 20 -12.45 -30.27 -9.28
C PHE A 20 -12.49 -28.78 -9.66
N VAL A 21 -13.55 -28.32 -10.35
CA VAL A 21 -13.67 -26.94 -10.87
C VAL A 21 -14.30 -25.99 -9.84
N GLY A 22 -14.70 -26.49 -8.67
CA GLY A 22 -15.32 -25.71 -7.59
C GLY A 22 -14.36 -24.88 -6.73
N ALA A 23 -13.06 -24.89 -7.00
CA ALA A 23 -12.14 -23.96 -6.35
C ALA A 23 -12.33 -22.57 -6.97
N GLN A 24 -12.54 -21.54 -6.14
CA GLN A 24 -12.91 -20.20 -6.56
C GLN A 24 -11.84 -19.58 -7.48
N THR A 25 -12.04 -19.69 -8.80
CA THR A 25 -11.06 -19.26 -9.83
C THR A 25 -11.15 -17.78 -10.21
N THR A 26 -12.02 -17.01 -9.54
CA THR A 26 -12.33 -15.61 -9.87
C THR A 26 -12.27 -14.70 -8.65
N CYS A 27 -11.86 -13.44 -8.86
CA CYS A 27 -11.89 -12.41 -7.83
C CYS A 27 -13.20 -11.60 -7.73
N ARG A 28 -14.26 -11.98 -8.45
CA ARG A 28 -15.54 -11.27 -8.36
C ARG A 28 -16.08 -11.29 -6.93
N GLY A 29 -16.13 -10.11 -6.30
CA GLY A 29 -16.59 -9.95 -4.91
C GLY A 29 -15.59 -10.40 -3.84
N ARG A 30 -14.32 -10.65 -4.21
CA ARG A 30 -13.26 -11.18 -3.34
C ARG A 30 -12.03 -10.26 -3.23
N CYS A 31 -12.04 -9.10 -3.88
CA CYS A 31 -10.90 -8.19 -3.88
C CYS A 31 -10.57 -7.71 -2.46
N GLY A 32 -9.35 -7.94 -2.01
CA GLY A 32 -8.88 -7.58 -0.67
C GLY A 32 -9.34 -8.54 0.43
N GLU A 33 -9.84 -9.73 0.08
CA GLU A 33 -10.02 -10.79 1.08
C GLU A 33 -8.67 -11.21 1.68
N GLY A 34 -8.67 -11.86 2.85
CA GLY A 34 -7.45 -12.43 3.41
C GLY A 34 -7.04 -13.71 2.67
N TYR A 35 -5.74 -14.02 2.70
CA TYR A 35 -5.19 -15.27 2.16
C TYR A 35 -5.91 -16.51 2.71
N SER A 36 -6.25 -17.46 1.83
CA SER A 36 -6.84 -18.74 2.23
C SER A 36 -6.33 -19.90 1.39
N ARG A 37 -5.81 -20.93 2.07
CA ARG A 37 -5.35 -22.19 1.45
C ARG A 37 -6.47 -23.01 0.80
N ALA A 38 -7.73 -22.71 1.13
CA ALA A 38 -8.88 -23.36 0.51
C ALA A 38 -9.15 -22.85 -0.91
N ASN A 39 -8.60 -21.69 -1.27
CA ASN A 39 -8.75 -21.12 -2.60
C ASN A 39 -7.69 -21.66 -3.56
N SER A 40 -8.07 -21.91 -4.82
CA SER A 40 -7.11 -22.26 -5.89
C SER A 40 -6.24 -21.07 -6.32
N CYS A 41 -6.68 -19.85 -6.03
CA CYS A 41 -5.98 -18.61 -6.31
C CYS A 41 -6.45 -17.53 -5.32
N GLN A 42 -5.60 -16.56 -5.05
CA GLN A 42 -5.88 -15.50 -4.10
C GLN A 42 -6.39 -14.23 -4.77
N CYS A 43 -7.06 -13.41 -3.95
CA CYS A 43 -7.54 -12.08 -4.33
C CYS A 43 -7.22 -11.03 -3.25
N ASP A 44 -6.34 -11.38 -2.31
CA ASP A 44 -5.73 -10.42 -1.39
C ASP A 44 -4.78 -9.50 -2.15
N TYR A 45 -4.43 -8.35 -1.55
CA TYR A 45 -3.59 -7.37 -2.24
C TYR A 45 -2.10 -7.73 -2.30
N GLY A 46 -1.67 -8.79 -1.59
CA GLY A 46 -0.31 -9.34 -1.64
C GLY A 46 -0.14 -10.46 -2.67
N CYS A 47 -1.20 -10.96 -3.30
CA CYS A 47 -1.13 -12.10 -4.21
C CYS A 47 -0.18 -11.88 -5.41
N LEU A 48 0.07 -10.63 -5.80
CA LEU A 48 0.97 -10.27 -6.90
C LEU A 48 2.43 -10.61 -6.56
N VAL A 49 2.82 -10.40 -5.30
CA VAL A 49 4.17 -10.69 -4.79
C VAL A 49 4.46 -12.19 -4.86
N TYR A 50 3.46 -13.01 -4.55
CA TYR A 50 3.58 -14.48 -4.53
C TYR A 50 3.19 -15.14 -5.85
N GLY A 51 2.71 -14.37 -6.85
CA GLY A 51 2.29 -14.91 -8.14
C GLY A 51 1.08 -15.84 -8.05
N GLU A 52 0.22 -15.66 -7.05
CA GLU A 52 -0.89 -16.56 -6.73
C GLU A 52 -2.27 -15.95 -7.01
N CYS A 53 -2.30 -14.75 -7.60
CA CYS A 53 -3.54 -14.07 -7.95
C CYS A 53 -4.38 -14.89 -8.94
N CYS A 54 -5.70 -14.78 -8.82
CA CYS A 54 -6.59 -15.29 -9.86
C CYS A 54 -6.37 -14.57 -11.19
N LYS A 55 -6.67 -15.25 -12.30
CA LYS A 55 -6.43 -14.74 -13.67
C LYS A 55 -7.14 -13.41 -13.95
N ASP A 56 -8.24 -13.13 -13.28
CA ASP A 56 -9.03 -11.91 -13.43
C ASP A 56 -8.77 -10.85 -12.36
N TYR A 57 -7.80 -11.08 -11.45
CA TYR A 57 -7.44 -10.17 -10.38
C TYR A 57 -7.12 -8.77 -10.88
N GLU A 58 -6.21 -8.63 -11.86
CA GLU A 58 -5.82 -7.32 -12.36
C GLU A 58 -7.03 -6.53 -12.88
N ARG A 59 -7.93 -7.19 -13.61
CA ARG A 59 -9.11 -6.56 -14.19
C ARG A 59 -10.15 -6.16 -13.13
N LEU A 60 -10.27 -6.93 -12.04
CA LEU A 60 -11.35 -6.76 -11.06
C LEU A 60 -10.93 -6.00 -9.81
N CYS A 61 -9.66 -6.10 -9.41
CA CYS A 61 -9.17 -5.64 -8.11
C CYS A 61 -8.15 -4.51 -8.20
N THR A 62 -7.78 -4.08 -9.41
CA THR A 62 -6.85 -2.97 -9.62
C THR A 62 -7.52 -1.80 -10.32
N SER A 63 -6.87 -0.65 -10.26
CA SER A 63 -7.30 0.55 -10.97
C SER A 63 -6.08 1.30 -11.49
N GLU A 64 -6.24 1.97 -12.64
CA GLU A 64 -5.15 2.74 -13.24
C GLU A 64 -4.83 3.99 -12.42
N GLY A 65 -3.56 4.40 -12.42
CA GLY A 65 -3.13 5.63 -11.73
C GLY A 65 -3.04 5.54 -10.20
N THR A 66 -3.36 4.39 -9.62
CA THR A 66 -3.36 4.14 -8.16
C THR A 66 -2.63 2.84 -7.83
N CYS A 67 -2.07 2.74 -6.62
CA CYS A 67 -1.47 1.51 -6.11
C CYS A 67 -2.43 0.55 -5.42
N LYS A 68 -3.73 0.87 -5.34
CA LYS A 68 -4.73 -0.06 -4.81
C LYS A 68 -4.72 -1.40 -5.57
N GLY A 69 -4.33 -2.46 -4.86
CA GLY A 69 -4.18 -3.81 -5.40
C GLY A 69 -3.04 -4.01 -6.38
N ARG A 70 -2.09 -3.07 -6.46
CA ARG A 70 -0.96 -3.10 -7.41
C ARG A 70 0.42 -3.14 -6.73
N CYS A 71 0.47 -3.18 -5.39
CA CYS A 71 1.74 -3.24 -4.67
C CYS A 71 2.51 -4.52 -5.04
N GLY A 72 3.80 -4.37 -5.34
CA GLY A 72 4.66 -5.49 -5.73
C GLY A 72 4.37 -6.03 -7.13
N GLU A 73 3.69 -5.26 -7.98
CA GLU A 73 3.51 -5.63 -9.38
C GLU A 73 4.83 -5.68 -10.15
N ASN A 74 4.87 -6.45 -11.24
CA ASN A 74 5.96 -6.35 -12.20
C ASN A 74 5.80 -5.10 -13.07
N PHE A 75 6.93 -4.54 -13.52
CA PHE A 75 6.95 -3.44 -14.47
C PHE A 75 6.15 -3.77 -15.74
N LYS A 76 5.22 -2.88 -16.11
CA LYS A 76 4.49 -2.95 -17.39
C LYS A 76 4.67 -1.66 -18.18
N ARG A 77 5.11 -1.81 -19.42
CA ARG A 77 5.24 -0.69 -20.36
C ARG A 77 3.88 -0.03 -20.61
N GLY A 78 3.87 1.29 -20.71
CA GLY A 78 2.70 2.08 -21.12
C GLY A 78 1.77 2.49 -19.99
N ARG A 79 2.08 2.13 -18.74
CA ARG A 79 1.37 2.67 -17.57
C ARG A 79 1.82 4.10 -17.27
N SER A 80 0.90 4.90 -16.73
CA SER A 80 1.18 6.27 -16.28
C SER A 80 2.06 6.33 -15.03
N CYS A 81 2.02 5.28 -14.21
CA CYS A 81 2.80 5.13 -12.98
C CYS A 81 2.92 3.65 -12.58
N SER A 82 3.88 3.34 -11.71
CA SER A 82 4.22 2.01 -11.23
C SER A 82 4.08 1.88 -9.72
N CYS A 83 3.88 0.65 -9.25
CA CYS A 83 3.76 0.31 -7.82
C CYS A 83 4.70 -0.84 -7.42
N ASP A 84 5.74 -1.05 -8.22
CA ASP A 84 6.86 -1.93 -7.89
C ASP A 84 7.83 -1.27 -6.90
N SER A 85 8.64 -2.05 -6.20
CA SER A 85 9.59 -1.54 -5.19
C SER A 85 10.63 -0.57 -5.75
N GLU A 86 10.94 -0.66 -7.05
CA GLU A 86 11.94 0.17 -7.72
C GLU A 86 11.33 1.43 -8.35
N CYS A 87 10.03 1.70 -8.18
CA CYS A 87 9.39 2.86 -8.79
C CYS A 87 10.06 4.18 -8.39
N VAL A 88 10.67 4.23 -7.20
CA VAL A 88 11.38 5.40 -6.67
C VAL A 88 12.66 5.66 -7.47
N LEU A 89 13.40 4.61 -7.84
CA LEU A 89 14.63 4.71 -8.62
C LEU A 89 14.39 5.39 -9.98
N TYR A 90 13.22 5.15 -10.56
CA TYR A 90 12.85 5.67 -11.88
C TYR A 90 11.89 6.87 -11.82
N ASN A 91 11.59 7.41 -10.64
CA ASN A 91 10.62 8.49 -10.42
C ASN A 91 9.27 8.26 -11.11
N GLN A 92 8.79 7.01 -11.07
CA GLN A 92 7.59 6.57 -11.77
C GLN A 92 6.50 6.06 -10.82
N CYS A 93 6.65 6.24 -9.50
CA CYS A 93 5.65 5.80 -8.53
C CYS A 93 4.29 6.47 -8.75
N CYS A 94 3.21 5.74 -8.46
CA CYS A 94 1.89 6.37 -8.39
C CYS A 94 1.81 7.34 -7.20
N PRO A 95 0.95 8.38 -7.26
CA PRO A 95 0.85 9.40 -6.21
C PRO A 95 0.54 8.85 -4.81
N ASP A 96 -0.13 7.70 -4.77
CA ASP A 96 -0.62 7.01 -3.58
C ASP A 96 0.23 5.78 -3.20
N HIS A 97 1.43 5.64 -3.78
CA HIS A 97 2.33 4.52 -3.50
C HIS A 97 2.66 4.41 -2.01
N VAL A 98 2.91 5.54 -1.35
CA VAL A 98 3.24 5.55 0.08
C VAL A 98 2.04 5.09 0.91
N ASP A 99 0.85 5.58 0.61
CA ASP A 99 -0.35 5.30 1.40
C ASP A 99 -0.81 3.83 1.24
N HIS A 100 -0.56 3.22 0.08
CA HIS A 100 -1.01 1.86 -0.22
C HIS A 100 0.05 0.78 -0.04
N CYS A 101 1.32 1.05 -0.35
CA CYS A 101 2.38 0.04 -0.39
C CYS A 101 3.42 0.20 0.71
N ASN A 102 3.45 1.33 1.42
CA ASN A 102 4.43 1.57 2.49
C ASN A 102 3.95 1.02 3.84
N GLN A 103 3.44 -0.22 3.82
CA GLN A 103 3.45 -1.08 5.00
C GLN A 103 4.84 -1.71 5.02
N THR A 104 5.77 -0.99 5.64
CA THR A 104 7.12 -1.47 5.88
C THR A 104 7.07 -2.91 6.38
N SER A 105 7.61 -3.80 5.55
CA SER A 105 8.17 -5.06 5.99
C SER A 105 9.11 -4.79 7.16
N GLU A 106 8.68 -5.08 8.39
CA GLU A 106 9.59 -5.22 9.53
C GLU A 106 10.58 -6.39 9.33
N ASP A 107 10.43 -7.18 8.25
CA ASP A 107 11.22 -8.40 8.00
C ASP A 107 12.17 -8.38 6.80
N ALA A 108 12.36 -7.24 6.10
CA ALA A 108 13.34 -7.20 5.00
C ALA A 108 13.94 -5.82 4.80
N HIS A 109 14.92 -5.48 5.64
CA HIS A 109 16.23 -4.92 5.29
C HIS A 109 16.77 -4.16 6.51
N GLN A 110 17.62 -4.83 7.28
CA GLN A 110 18.61 -4.13 8.09
C GLN A 110 19.52 -3.36 7.13
N THR A 111 19.14 -2.15 6.71
CA THR A 111 20.14 -1.12 6.46
C THR A 111 20.52 -0.57 7.81
N HIS A 112 21.61 -1.11 8.32
CA HIS A 112 22.45 -0.50 9.32
C HIS A 112 22.80 0.92 8.84
N THR A 113 21.99 1.92 9.20
CA THR A 113 22.42 3.31 9.11
C THR A 113 23.54 3.44 10.15
N LEU A 114 24.76 3.73 9.68
CA LEU A 114 25.82 4.24 10.54
C LEU A 114 25.28 5.53 11.20
N HIS A 115 24.72 5.39 12.39
CA HIS A 115 24.79 6.45 13.38
C HIS A 115 26.18 6.33 14.00
N THR A 116 27.14 7.13 13.52
CA THR A 116 28.30 7.48 14.32
C THR A 116 27.78 8.23 15.54
N SER A 117 27.59 7.51 16.63
CA SER A 117 27.38 8.10 17.95
C SER A 117 28.71 7.95 18.68
N GLU A 118 29.42 9.06 18.78
CA GLU A 118 30.45 9.21 19.80
C GLU A 118 29.79 9.00 21.16
N ASP A 119 30.37 8.08 21.94
CA ASP A 119 30.01 7.81 23.32
C ASP A 119 29.98 9.10 24.16
N THR A 120 28.93 9.29 24.97
CA THR A 120 29.12 9.52 26.41
C THR A 120 27.81 9.41 27.20
N HIS A 121 27.93 8.70 28.31
CA HIS A 121 26.94 8.33 29.32
C HIS A 121 25.88 9.38 29.73
N GLN A 122 24.62 8.94 29.66
CA GLN A 122 23.68 8.86 30.80
C GLN A 122 23.36 10.16 31.59
N ARG A 123 22.10 10.62 31.49
CA ARG A 123 21.14 10.62 32.63
C ARG A 123 19.74 11.08 32.19
N ARG A 124 18.76 10.30 32.62
CA ARG A 124 17.31 10.43 32.49
C ARG A 124 16.79 11.64 33.29
N THR A 125 16.01 12.54 32.69
CA THR A 125 15.03 13.41 33.40
C THR A 125 13.81 13.63 32.52
N LEU A 126 12.63 13.27 33.05
CA LEU A 126 11.31 13.52 32.48
C LEU A 126 11.02 15.02 32.46
N TYR A 127 10.58 15.56 31.32
CA TYR A 127 9.81 16.81 31.32
C TYR A 127 8.87 16.86 30.11
N THR A 128 7.61 17.18 30.38
CA THR A 128 6.49 17.30 29.45
C THR A 128 6.62 18.52 28.52
N PRO A 129 5.99 18.52 27.33
CA PRO A 129 6.05 19.64 26.40
C PRO A 129 5.02 20.71 26.78
N GLU A 130 5.47 21.92 27.10
CA GLU A 130 4.60 23.11 27.11
C GLU A 130 4.57 23.74 25.72
N ILE A 131 3.35 24.00 25.25
CA ILE A 131 3.00 24.65 23.99
C ILE A 131 3.36 26.14 24.11
N HIS A 132 4.28 26.63 23.26
CA HIS A 132 4.57 28.06 23.17
C HIS A 132 3.85 28.68 21.97
N THR A 133 2.96 29.63 22.27
CA THR A 133 2.28 30.55 21.35
C THR A 133 3.23 31.68 20.89
N PRO A 134 2.95 32.36 19.76
CA PRO A 134 3.89 33.29 19.14
C PRO A 134 3.80 34.69 19.77
N GLU A 135 4.92 35.23 20.26
CA GLU A 135 5.02 36.64 20.64
C GLU A 135 5.45 37.52 19.46
N THR A 136 4.79 38.67 19.36
CA THR A 136 4.98 39.71 18.35
C THR A 136 6.06 40.69 18.80
N HIS A 137 7.11 40.88 18.00
CA HIS A 137 8.12 41.91 18.27
C HIS A 137 7.62 43.29 17.81
N THR A 138 7.31 44.15 18.78
CA THR A 138 7.05 45.58 18.60
C THR A 138 8.36 46.35 18.37
N LEU A 139 8.43 47.08 17.26
CA LEU A 139 9.51 48.02 16.93
C LEU A 139 9.39 49.30 17.77
N HIS A 140 10.46 49.65 18.47
CA HIS A 140 10.63 50.89 19.22
C HIS A 140 11.08 52.00 18.26
N THR A 141 10.32 53.10 18.15
CA THR A 141 10.83 54.41 17.68
C THR A 141 10.32 55.51 18.58
N SER A 142 11.17 56.52 18.75
CA SER A 142 11.26 57.53 19.81
C SER A 142 10.18 58.62 19.81
N GLU A 143 9.65 58.87 21.01
CA GLU A 143 9.36 60.15 21.70
C GLU A 143 8.80 61.39 20.96
N ASP A 144 7.68 61.84 21.56
CA ASP A 144 7.26 63.23 21.88
C ASP A 144 6.98 64.25 20.76
N THR A 145 5.71 64.65 20.67
CA THR A 145 5.32 66.04 20.92
C THR A 145 3.81 66.15 21.12
N HIS A 146 3.47 66.68 22.29
CA HIS A 146 2.14 67.09 22.69
C HIS A 146 1.62 68.23 21.81
N GLN A 147 0.28 68.31 21.71
CA GLN A 147 -0.54 69.54 21.69
C GLN A 147 -1.26 69.91 20.37
N ARG A 148 -2.61 69.90 20.46
CA ARG A 148 -3.68 70.73 19.83
C ARG A 148 -3.47 71.14 18.35
N TYR A 149 -4.44 70.99 17.45
CA TYR A 149 -5.67 71.78 17.39
C TYR A 149 -6.75 71.07 16.55
N THR A 150 -8.00 71.24 16.98
CA THR A 150 -9.25 70.93 16.26
C THR A 150 -9.62 72.00 15.23
N LEU A 151 -10.19 71.56 14.09
CA LEU A 151 -11.07 72.26 13.14
C LEU A 151 -10.49 73.43 12.32
N TYR A 152 -10.28 73.24 11.01
CA TYR A 152 -11.15 73.65 9.89
C TYR A 152 -10.63 73.05 8.58
#